data_AF-A7XZL7-F1
#
_entry.id   AF-A7XZL7-F1
#
_cell.length_a   1.000
_cell.length_b   1.000
_cell.length_c   1.000
_cell.angle_alpha   90.00
_cell.angle_beta   90.00
_cell.angle_gamma   90.00
#
_symmetry.space_group_name_H-M   'P 1'
#
loop_
_entity.id
_entity.type
_entity.pdbx_description
1 polymer ?
#
loop_
_entity_poly.entity_id
_entity_poly.type
_entity_poly.pdbx_seq_one_letter_code
_entity_poly.pdbx_strand_id
1 'polypeptide(L)' 'TATKLISKVTGREIMARDAIRFHHFKD' A
#
# COMPACT_ATOMS: atom_id res chain seq x y z
N THR A 1 0.16 -1.22 9.04
CA THR A 1 1.44 -1.78 8.54
C THR A 1 2.28 -0.67 7.91
N ALA A 2 3.61 -0.80 7.91
CA ALA A 2 4.53 0.20 7.38
C ALA A 2 4.17 0.69 5.96
N THR A 3 3.74 -0.21 5.07
CA THR A 3 3.31 0.13 3.70
C THR A 3 2.17 1.16 3.65
N LYS A 4 1.21 1.08 4.58
CA LYS A 4 0.12 2.07 4.69
C LYS A 4 0.64 3.43 5.14
N LEU A 5 1.62 3.47 6.03
CA LEU A 5 2.25 4.73 6.46
C LEU A 5 3.07 5.35 5.32
N ILE A 6 3.75 4.53 4.51
CA ILE A 6 4.52 4.98 3.34
C ILE A 6 3.60 5.57 2.26
N SER A 7 2.47 4.91 1.97
CA SER A 7 1.41 5.47 1.10
C SER A 7 1.08 6.90 1.54
N LYS A 8 0.87 7.09 2.86
CA LYS A 8 0.42 8.36 3.44
C LYS A 8 1.44 9.48 3.38
N VAL A 9 2.71 9.18 3.66
CA VAL A 9 3.76 10.22 3.60
C VAL A 9 4.16 10.57 2.16
N THR A 10 4.00 9.64 1.22
CA THR A 10 4.36 9.87 -0.18
C THR A 10 3.20 10.41 -1.02
N GLY A 11 1.95 10.28 -0.54
CA GLY A 11 0.74 10.63 -1.31
C GLY A 11 0.59 9.80 -2.59
N ARG A 12 1.19 8.60 -2.62
CA ARG A 12 1.18 7.70 -3.78
C ARG A 12 0.42 6.43 -3.43
N GLU A 13 -0.41 5.97 -4.35
CA GLU A 13 -1.03 4.65 -4.23
C GLU A 13 0.04 3.56 -4.32
N ILE A 14 -0.01 2.61 -3.38
CA ILE A 14 0.89 1.45 -3.34
C ILE A 14 0.04 0.19 -3.45
N MET A 15 0.33 -0.61 -4.47
CA MET A 15 -0.25 -1.94 -4.65
C MET A 15 0.75 -2.98 -4.15
N ALA A 16 0.39 -3.72 -3.10
CA ALA A 16 1.17 -4.85 -2.61
C ALA A 16 0.52 -6.17 -3.04
N ARG A 17 1.30 -7.09 -3.61
CA ARG A 17 0.83 -8.44 -3.96
C ARG A 17 1.37 -9.43 -2.94
N ASP A 18 0.49 -10.25 -2.38
CA ASP A 18 0.86 -11.47 -1.67
C ASP A 18 0.51 -12.70 -2.52
N ALA A 19 0.74 -13.91 -1.97
CA ALA A 19 0.60 -15.16 -2.70
C ALA A 19 -0.79 -15.41 -3.31
N ILE A 20 -1.83 -14.72 -2.84
CA ILE A 20 -3.22 -15.01 -3.24
C ILE A 20 -3.97 -13.72 -3.64
N ARG A 21 -3.55 -12.54 -3.17
CA ARG A 21 -4.30 -11.29 -3.33
C ARG A 21 -3.44 -10.05 -3.54
N PHE A 22 -4.10 -9.01 -4.03
CA PHE A 22 -3.58 -7.65 -4.07
C PHE A 22 -4.21 -6.82 -2.95
N HIS A 23 -3.38 -6.00 -2.31
CA HIS A 23 -3.77 -4.99 -1.34
C HIS A 23 -3.50 -3.63 -1.94
N HIS A 24 -4.54 -2.80 -2.00
CA HIS A 24 -4.43 -1.43 -2.48
C HIS A 24 -4.39 -0.53 -1.26
N PHE A 25 -3.30 0.22 -1.13
CA PHE A 25 -3.17 1.24 -0.12
C PHE A 25 -3.22 2.60 -0.81
N LYS A 26 -4.27 3.34 -0.52
CA LYS A 26 -4.47 4.74 -0.91
C LYS A 26 -4.84 5.49 0.35
N ASP A 27 -4.03 6.48 0.67
CA ASP A 27 -4.15 7.56 1.67
C ASP A 27 -2.75 8.04 1.98
#